data_AF-A0A935NTM3-F1
#
_entry.id   AF-A0A935NTM3-F1
#
_cell.length_a   1.000
_cell.length_b   1.000
_cell.length_c   1.000
_cell.angle_alpha   90.00
_cell.angle_beta   90.00
_cell.angle_gamma   90.00
#
_symmetry.space_group_name_H-M   'P 1'
#
loop_
_entity.id
_entity.type
_entity.pdbx_description
1 polymer ?
#
loop_
_entity_poly.entity_id
_entity_poly.type
_entity_poly.pdbx_seq_one_letter_code
_entity_poly.pdbx_strand_id
1 'polypeptide(L)'
;MPISAPTKASQEVANEIRQAFRRAKKVRAVGAVSLKRLRLVLGNAGAQPGKYVLTQATKAELDALGDAAKDVFGWVARDGAGQVVTRAGRPVITFTPRGLSSLEEAVKTFGHETKHLKDFAAGLIVSSEAMAEETGEKLWLVVQRSLGR
;
A
#
# COMPACT_ATOMS: atom_id res chain seq x y z
N MET A 1 -30.15 40.22 -23.85
CA MET A 1 -28.74 40.42 -24.24
C MET A 1 -28.16 39.08 -24.67
N PRO A 2 -27.61 38.93 -25.89
CA PRO A 2 -27.04 37.65 -26.34
C PRO A 2 -25.68 37.42 -25.66
N ILE A 3 -25.51 36.26 -25.02
CA ILE A 3 -24.24 35.83 -24.44
C ILE A 3 -23.35 35.39 -25.61
N SER A 4 -22.27 36.12 -25.86
CA SER A 4 -21.33 35.82 -26.95
C SER A 4 -20.77 34.40 -26.83
N ALA A 5 -20.72 33.69 -27.96
CA ALA A 5 -20.18 32.34 -28.02
C ALA A 5 -18.68 32.34 -27.64
N PRO A 6 -18.21 31.32 -26.88
CA PRO A 6 -16.82 31.23 -26.47
C PRO A 6 -15.91 31.05 -27.69
N THR A 7 -14.84 31.83 -27.74
CA THR A 7 -13.82 31.77 -28.81
C THR A 7 -13.12 30.40 -28.83
N LYS A 8 -12.54 30.05 -29.97
CA LYS A 8 -11.84 28.77 -30.18
C LYS A 8 -10.74 28.53 -29.13
N ALA A 9 -9.99 29.56 -28.76
CA ALA A 9 -8.96 29.50 -27.72
C ALA A 9 -9.55 29.17 -26.33
N SER A 10 -10.71 29.73 -25.97
CA SER A 10 -11.39 29.43 -24.71
C SER A 10 -11.93 28.00 -24.66
N GLN A 11 -12.28 27.43 -25.82
CA GLN A 11 -12.72 26.03 -25.92
C GLN A 11 -11.55 25.04 -25.79
N GLU A 12 -10.38 25.37 -26.35
CA GLU A 12 -9.16 24.55 -26.25
C GLU A 12 -8.65 24.49 -24.80
N VAL A 13 -8.55 25.63 -24.12
CA VAL A 13 -8.15 25.68 -22.69
C VAL A 13 -9.14 24.91 -21.80
N ALA A 14 -10.46 25.05 -22.04
CA ALA A 14 -11.46 24.28 -21.31
C ALA A 14 -11.34 22.76 -21.54
N ASN A 15 -10.94 22.34 -22.75
CA ASN A 15 -10.72 20.94 -23.07
C ASN A 15 -9.44 20.39 -22.44
N GLU A 16 -8.35 21.16 -22.41
CA GLU A 16 -7.11 20.79 -21.71
C GLU A 16 -7.34 20.64 -20.20
N ILE A 17 -8.03 21.61 -19.60
CA ILE A 17 -8.42 21.58 -18.18
C ILE A 17 -9.29 20.34 -17.91
N ARG A 18 -10.31 20.07 -18.73
CA ARG A 18 -11.14 18.86 -18.59
C ARG A 18 -10.34 17.57 -18.77
N GLN A 19 -9.36 17.52 -19.67
CA GLN A 19 -8.49 16.36 -19.83
C GLN A 19 -7.57 16.17 -18.63
N ALA A 20 -6.99 17.24 -18.10
CA ALA A 20 -6.19 17.23 -16.88
C ALA A 20 -7.03 16.76 -15.67
N PHE A 21 -8.26 17.28 -15.51
CA PHE A 21 -9.19 16.82 -14.48
C PHE A 21 -9.66 15.38 -14.69
N ARG A 22 -9.88 14.92 -15.93
CA ARG A 22 -10.20 13.51 -16.23
C ARG A 22 -9.04 12.59 -15.89
N ARG A 23 -7.80 12.99 -16.18
CA ARG A 23 -6.58 12.27 -15.79
C ARG A 23 -6.43 12.24 -14.27
N ALA A 24 -6.61 13.37 -13.59
CA ALA A 24 -6.56 13.47 -12.13
C ALA A 24 -7.67 12.65 -11.43
N LYS A 25 -8.89 12.66 -11.97
CA LYS A 25 -10.05 11.91 -11.42
C LYS A 25 -9.92 10.40 -11.64
N LYS A 26 -9.34 9.95 -12.76
CA LYS A 26 -8.98 8.53 -12.97
C LYS A 26 -7.86 8.06 -12.03
N VAL A 27 -7.00 8.96 -11.56
CA VAL A 27 -5.88 8.64 -10.67
C VAL A 27 -6.30 8.62 -9.19
N ARG A 28 -7.37 9.34 -8.80
CA ARG A 28 -7.89 9.33 -7.42
C ARG A 28 -8.80 8.13 -7.07
N ALA A 29 -9.31 7.40 -8.05
CA ALA A 29 -10.01 6.13 -7.81
C ALA A 29 -9.00 4.97 -7.81
N VAL A 30 -8.08 4.95 -6.83
CA VAL A 30 -7.17 3.81 -6.64
C VAL A 30 -7.93 2.75 -5.85
N GLY A 31 -8.79 2.00 -6.55
CA GLY A 31 -9.52 0.88 -5.96
C GLY A 31 -8.59 -0.24 -5.46
N ALA A 32 -9.20 -1.30 -4.94
CA ALA A 32 -8.51 -2.43 -4.35
C ALA A 32 -7.34 -2.94 -5.22
N VAL A 33 -6.22 -3.25 -4.58
CA VAL A 33 -4.98 -3.68 -5.22
C VAL A 33 -4.74 -5.16 -4.97
N SER A 34 -4.46 -5.88 -6.06
CA SER A 34 -4.04 -7.28 -5.94
C SER A 34 -2.59 -7.39 -5.46
N LEU A 35 -2.28 -8.45 -4.71
CA LEU A 35 -0.91 -8.76 -4.28
C LEU A 35 0.06 -8.89 -5.45
N LYS A 36 -0.41 -9.36 -6.62
CA LYS A 36 0.40 -9.42 -7.85
C LYS A 36 0.83 -8.01 -8.29
N ARG A 37 -0.11 -7.06 -8.31
CA ARG A 37 0.19 -5.67 -8.65
C ARG A 37 1.13 -5.03 -7.62
N LEU A 38 0.88 -5.26 -6.33
CA LEU A 38 1.76 -4.78 -5.26
C LEU A 38 3.21 -5.26 -5.45
N ARG A 39 3.41 -6.56 -5.71
CA ARG A 39 4.76 -7.13 -5.97
C ARG A 39 5.47 -6.47 -7.13
N LEU A 40 4.78 -6.23 -8.25
CA LEU A 40 5.38 -5.59 -9.42
C LEU A 40 5.82 -4.16 -9.10
N VAL A 41 4.95 -3.38 -8.46
CA VAL A 41 5.23 -1.99 -8.10
C VAL A 41 6.42 -1.90 -7.13
N LEU A 42 6.41 -2.70 -6.07
CA LEU A 42 7.50 -2.75 -5.10
C LEU A 42 8.82 -3.23 -5.74
N GLY A 43 8.76 -4.19 -6.65
CA GLY A 43 9.92 -4.68 -7.39
C GLY A 43 10.55 -3.59 -8.25
N ASN A 44 9.73 -2.86 -9.02
CA ASN A 44 10.19 -1.74 -9.84
C ASN A 44 10.79 -0.59 -9.00
N ALA A 45 10.30 -0.41 -7.77
CA ALA A 45 10.83 0.54 -6.81
C ALA A 45 12.08 0.05 -6.04
N GLY A 46 12.59 -1.17 -6.33
CA GLY A 46 13.78 -1.73 -5.69
C GLY A 46 13.56 -2.30 -4.27
N ALA A 47 12.31 -2.42 -3.80
CA ALA A 47 11.99 -2.82 -2.43
C ALA A 47 12.06 -4.34 -2.15
N GLN A 48 12.43 -5.14 -3.17
CA GLN A 48 12.67 -6.59 -3.07
C GLN A 48 11.53 -7.40 -2.37
N PRO A 49 10.27 -7.29 -2.82
CA PRO A 49 9.15 -8.02 -2.22
C PRO A 49 9.29 -9.55 -2.28
N GLY A 50 10.18 -10.07 -3.13
CA GLY A 50 10.48 -11.50 -3.24
C GLY A 50 11.11 -12.12 -1.99
N LYS A 51 11.63 -11.31 -1.06
CA LYS A 51 12.14 -11.76 0.26
C LYS A 51 11.03 -12.18 1.22
N TYR A 52 9.77 -11.88 0.91
CA TYR A 52 8.63 -12.11 1.77
C TYR A 52 7.56 -12.95 1.07
N VAL A 53 6.77 -13.67 1.84
CA VAL A 53 5.53 -14.29 1.36
C VAL A 53 4.39 -13.34 1.68
N LEU A 54 3.85 -12.68 0.65
CA LEU A 54 2.66 -11.83 0.78
C LEU A 54 1.39 -12.66 0.62
N THR A 55 0.52 -12.61 1.62
CA THR A 55 -0.77 -13.30 1.68
C THR A 55 -1.90 -12.31 1.94
N GLN A 56 -3.12 -12.70 1.57
CA GLN A 56 -4.31 -11.95 1.95
C GLN A 56 -4.97 -12.68 3.11
N ALA A 57 -5.46 -11.94 4.08
CA ALA A 57 -6.21 -12.45 5.21
C ALA A 57 -7.41 -13.26 4.72
N THR A 58 -7.53 -14.47 5.24
CA THR A 58 -8.70 -15.32 5.06
C THR A 58 -9.86 -14.82 5.90
N LYS A 59 -11.08 -15.22 5.54
CA LYS A 59 -12.26 -14.90 6.34
C LYS A 59 -12.13 -15.39 7.79
N ALA A 60 -11.62 -16.60 8.01
CA ALA A 60 -11.43 -17.16 9.34
C ALA A 60 -10.45 -16.33 10.20
N GLU A 61 -9.37 -15.81 9.59
CA GLU A 61 -8.43 -14.92 10.30
C GLU A 61 -9.08 -13.57 10.66
N LEU A 62 -9.88 -13.00 9.75
CA LEU A 62 -10.60 -11.75 10.02
C LEU A 62 -11.67 -11.95 11.11
N ASP A 63 -12.41 -13.06 11.05
CA ASP A 63 -13.43 -13.41 12.04
C ASP A 63 -12.79 -13.62 13.43
N ALA A 64 -11.59 -14.23 13.50
CA ALA A 64 -10.84 -14.41 14.73
C ALA A 64 -10.32 -13.08 15.33
N LEU A 65 -10.04 -12.08 14.49
CA LEU A 65 -9.70 -10.72 14.93
C LEU A 65 -10.95 -9.94 15.41
N GLY A 66 -12.15 -10.37 15.04
CA GLY A 66 -13.40 -9.72 15.39
C GLY A 66 -13.44 -8.25 14.97
N ASP A 67 -13.85 -7.36 15.87
CA ASP A 67 -13.94 -5.92 15.57
C ASP A 67 -12.59 -5.27 15.32
N ALA A 68 -11.49 -5.80 15.87
CA ALA A 68 -10.15 -5.28 15.63
C ALA A 68 -9.73 -5.40 14.16
N ALA A 69 -10.32 -6.34 13.40
CA ALA A 69 -10.06 -6.51 11.97
C ALA A 69 -10.34 -5.24 11.14
N LYS A 70 -11.21 -4.35 11.65
CA LYS A 70 -11.57 -3.10 10.98
C LYS A 70 -10.42 -2.12 10.93
N ASP A 71 -9.53 -2.12 11.93
CA ASP A 71 -8.45 -1.15 12.09
C ASP A 71 -7.07 -1.70 11.71
N VAL A 72 -6.97 -3.01 11.46
CA VAL A 72 -5.74 -3.66 11.03
C VAL A 72 -5.60 -3.59 9.51
N PHE A 73 -4.43 -3.15 9.02
CA PHE A 73 -4.12 -3.11 7.59
C PHE A 73 -3.33 -4.35 7.15
N GLY A 74 -2.47 -4.86 8.01
CA GLY A 74 -1.71 -6.08 7.81
C GLY A 74 -1.07 -6.53 9.12
N TRP A 75 -0.37 -7.66 9.06
CA TRP A 75 0.43 -8.14 10.18
C TRP A 75 1.50 -9.13 9.71
N VAL A 76 2.48 -9.33 10.58
CA VAL A 76 3.42 -10.44 10.54
C VAL A 76 3.01 -11.48 11.58
N ALA A 77 2.87 -12.73 11.15
CA ALA A 77 2.56 -13.82 12.07
C ALA A 77 3.78 -14.17 12.94
N ARG A 78 3.54 -14.37 14.23
CA ARG A 78 4.52 -14.89 15.20
C ARG A 78 3.99 -16.17 15.84
N ASP A 79 4.87 -17.07 16.21
CA ASP A 79 4.51 -18.29 16.95
C ASP A 79 4.33 -18.01 18.46
N GLY A 80 3.95 -19.03 19.22
CA GLY A 80 3.76 -18.93 20.68
C GLY A 80 5.05 -18.62 21.47
N ALA A 81 6.22 -18.69 20.83
CA ALA A 81 7.51 -18.29 21.39
C ALA A 81 7.93 -16.89 20.92
N GLY A 82 7.07 -16.18 20.19
CA GLY A 82 7.33 -14.84 19.67
C GLY A 82 8.20 -14.80 18.40
N GLN A 83 8.53 -15.94 17.82
CA GLN A 83 9.35 -16.02 16.60
C GLN A 83 8.51 -15.75 15.36
N VAL A 84 9.08 -15.06 14.38
CA VAL A 84 8.42 -14.78 13.10
C VAL A 84 8.14 -16.08 12.35
N VAL A 85 6.87 -16.29 11.99
CA VAL A 85 6.46 -17.43 11.17
C VAL A 85 7.00 -17.24 9.75
N THR A 86 7.64 -18.29 9.24
CA THR A 86 8.16 -18.32 7.87
C THR A 86 7.48 -19.40 7.04
N ARG A 87 7.34 -19.13 5.73
CA ARG A 87 6.89 -20.10 4.74
C ARG A 87 7.94 -20.19 3.64
N ALA A 88 8.45 -21.40 3.42
CA ALA A 88 9.59 -21.63 2.51
C ALA A 88 10.79 -20.73 2.82
N GLY A 89 11.14 -20.61 4.12
CA GLY A 89 12.30 -19.82 4.59
C GLY A 89 12.14 -18.30 4.52
N ARG A 90 10.93 -17.80 4.21
CA ARG A 90 10.65 -16.35 4.10
C ARG A 90 9.55 -15.92 5.07
N PRO A 91 9.67 -14.76 5.74
CA PRO A 91 8.62 -14.23 6.58
C PRO A 91 7.32 -14.02 5.82
N VAL A 92 6.19 -14.26 6.50
CA VAL A 92 4.86 -14.04 5.96
C VAL A 92 4.35 -12.67 6.38
N ILE A 93 3.88 -11.89 5.40
CA ILE A 93 3.17 -10.62 5.62
C ILE A 93 1.74 -10.82 5.11
N THR A 94 0.78 -10.76 6.00
CA THR A 94 -0.65 -10.92 5.68
C THR A 94 -1.31 -9.54 5.60
N PHE A 95 -2.07 -9.30 4.53
CA PHE A 95 -2.79 -8.05 4.31
C PHE A 95 -4.30 -8.24 4.50
N THR A 96 -4.96 -7.31 5.19
CA THR A 96 -6.42 -7.24 5.23
C THR A 96 -6.98 -6.65 3.94
N PRO A 97 -8.30 -6.77 3.69
CA PRO A 97 -8.96 -6.00 2.64
C PRO A 97 -8.71 -4.49 2.76
N ARG A 98 -8.57 -3.97 3.98
CA ARG A 98 -8.25 -2.55 4.24
C ARG A 98 -6.82 -2.20 3.82
N GLY A 99 -5.83 -3.04 4.17
CA GLY A 99 -4.45 -2.87 3.68
C GLY A 99 -4.31 -2.97 2.17
N LEU A 100 -5.23 -3.67 1.49
CA LEU A 100 -5.27 -3.75 0.03
C LEU A 100 -6.27 -2.78 -0.61
N SER A 101 -6.86 -1.86 0.14
CA SER A 101 -7.94 -0.99 -0.37
C SER A 101 -7.47 -0.02 -1.45
N SER A 102 -6.19 0.34 -1.45
CA SER A 102 -5.54 1.14 -2.47
C SER A 102 -4.06 0.75 -2.62
N LEU A 103 -3.40 1.26 -3.67
CA LEU A 103 -1.96 1.03 -3.86
C LEU A 103 -1.13 1.69 -2.78
N GLU A 104 -1.54 2.88 -2.34
CA GLU A 104 -0.86 3.62 -1.29
C GLU A 104 -0.90 2.84 0.02
N GLU A 105 -2.09 2.44 0.45
CA GLU A 105 -2.27 1.65 1.67
C GLU A 105 -1.48 0.34 1.62
N ALA A 106 -1.50 -0.35 0.47
CA ALA A 106 -0.78 -1.60 0.30
C ALA A 106 0.74 -1.43 0.39
N VAL A 107 1.28 -0.34 -0.16
CA VAL A 107 2.71 -0.03 -0.07
C VAL A 107 3.10 0.40 1.34
N LYS A 108 2.29 1.25 1.98
CA LYS A 108 2.53 1.71 3.37
C LYS A 108 2.51 0.55 4.35
N THR A 109 1.49 -0.31 4.25
CA THR A 109 1.37 -1.54 5.03
C THR A 109 2.60 -2.42 4.83
N PHE A 110 3.02 -2.67 3.59
CA PHE A 110 4.23 -3.45 3.34
C PHE A 110 5.47 -2.82 4.02
N GLY A 111 5.69 -1.52 3.86
CA GLY A 111 6.82 -0.83 4.48
C GLY A 111 6.81 -0.93 6.00
N HIS A 112 5.64 -0.71 6.62
CA HIS A 112 5.41 -0.84 8.05
C HIS A 112 5.77 -2.24 8.57
N GLU A 113 5.20 -3.29 7.97
CA GLU A 113 5.46 -4.68 8.38
C GLU A 113 6.93 -5.09 8.17
N THR A 114 7.58 -4.60 7.11
CA THR A 114 9.00 -4.89 6.90
C THR A 114 9.90 -4.24 7.95
N LYS A 115 9.50 -3.11 8.54
CA LYS A 115 10.22 -2.51 9.66
C LYS A 115 10.10 -3.38 10.91
N HIS A 116 8.90 -3.85 11.24
CA HIS A 116 8.70 -4.82 12.32
C HIS A 116 9.56 -6.06 12.15
N LEU A 117 9.60 -6.64 10.94
CA LEU A 117 10.45 -7.79 10.64
C LEU A 117 11.94 -7.53 10.88
N LYS A 118 12.44 -6.34 10.51
CA LYS A 118 13.83 -5.96 10.78
C LYS A 118 14.11 -5.79 12.27
N ASP A 119 13.17 -5.22 13.00
CA ASP A 119 13.31 -4.99 14.44
C ASP A 119 13.30 -6.30 15.22
N PHE A 120 12.40 -7.23 14.85
CA PHE A 120 12.41 -8.59 15.41
C PHE A 120 13.69 -9.35 15.06
N ALA A 121 14.19 -9.23 13.83
CA ALA A 121 15.47 -9.84 13.43
C ALA A 121 16.66 -9.25 14.20
N ALA A 122 16.57 -8.02 14.68
CA ALA A 122 17.55 -7.37 15.55
C ALA A 122 17.36 -7.71 17.04
N GLY A 123 16.39 -8.55 17.39
CA GLY A 123 16.10 -8.95 18.78
C GLY A 123 15.29 -7.92 19.57
N LEU A 124 14.70 -6.92 18.92
CA LEU A 124 13.84 -5.95 19.58
C LEU A 124 12.46 -6.56 19.84
N ILE A 125 12.13 -6.75 21.13
CA ILE A 125 10.81 -7.29 21.54
C ILE A 125 9.70 -6.27 21.30
N VAL A 126 10.01 -4.99 21.48
CA VAL A 126 9.11 -3.86 21.22
C VAL A 126 9.64 -3.08 20.02
N SER A 127 8.83 -3.04 18.96
CA SER A 127 9.12 -2.25 17.77
C SER A 127 8.43 -0.89 17.87
N SER A 128 9.06 0.16 17.37
CA SER A 128 8.45 1.49 17.36
C SER A 128 7.43 1.59 16.23
N GLU A 129 6.14 1.71 16.57
CA GLU A 129 5.03 1.93 15.63
C GLU A 129 5.26 3.18 14.76
N ALA A 130 5.69 4.29 15.38
CA ALA A 130 5.98 5.52 14.66
C ALA A 130 7.08 5.35 13.58
N MET A 131 8.12 4.58 13.88
CA MET A 131 9.18 4.28 12.90
C MET A 131 8.69 3.34 11.80
N ALA A 132 7.78 2.41 12.12
CA ALA A 132 7.16 1.52 11.14
C ALA A 132 6.25 2.30 10.18
N GLU A 133 5.38 3.17 10.71
CA GLU A 133 4.56 4.09 9.91
C GLU A 133 5.43 4.98 9.00
N GLU A 134 6.47 5.62 9.55
CA GLU A 134 7.37 6.47 8.77
C GLU A 134 8.09 5.68 7.66
N THR A 135 8.43 4.40 7.92
CA THR A 135 9.01 3.52 6.91
C THR A 135 8.02 3.25 5.77
N GLY A 136 6.74 3.05 6.08
CA GLY A 136 5.67 2.95 5.10
C GLY A 136 5.54 4.20 4.23
N GLU A 137 5.51 5.37 4.85
CA GLU A 137 5.43 6.66 4.16
C GLU A 137 6.64 6.92 3.25
N LYS A 138 7.86 6.70 3.75
CA LYS A 138 9.09 6.85 2.95
C LYS A 138 9.10 5.91 1.75
N LEU A 139 8.66 4.66 1.92
CA LEU A 139 8.56 3.72 0.82
C LEU A 139 7.55 4.16 -0.22
N TRP A 140 6.41 4.72 0.21
CA TRP A 140 5.42 5.24 -0.72
C TRP A 140 5.99 6.36 -1.60
N LEU A 141 6.76 7.30 -1.03
CA LEU A 141 7.45 8.34 -1.80
C LEU A 141 8.40 7.77 -2.85
N VAL A 142 9.14 6.70 -2.53
CA VAL A 142 10.03 6.02 -3.50
C VAL A 142 9.21 5.38 -4.62
N VAL A 143 8.09 4.72 -4.27
CA VAL A 143 7.19 4.12 -5.25
C VAL A 143 6.59 5.19 -6.17
N GLN A 144 6.13 6.32 -5.65
CA GLN A 144 5.60 7.42 -6.47
C GLN A 144 6.61 7.88 -7.53
N ARG A 145 7.86 8.12 -7.12
CA ARG A 145 8.95 8.47 -8.05
C ARG A 145 9.14 7.42 -9.13
N SER A 146 9.13 6.13 -8.77
CA SER A 146 9.26 5.03 -9.74
C SER A 146 8.10 4.94 -10.74
N LEU A 147 6.92 5.44 -10.36
CA LEU A 147 5.74 5.49 -11.22
C LEU A 147 5.67 6.77 -12.07
N GLY A 148 6.69 7.64 -12.00
CA GLY A 148 6.70 8.94 -12.67
C GLY A 148 5.65 9.90 -12.09
N ARG A 149 5.38 9.79 -10.78
CA ARG A 149 4.40 10.60 -10.04
C ARG A 149 5.06 11.46 -9.00
#